data_AF-A0A3Q2TCC8-F1
#
_entry.id   AF-A0A3Q2TCC8-F1
#
_cell.length_a   1.000
_cell.length_b   1.000
_cell.length_c   1.000
_cell.angle_alpha   90.00
_cell.angle_beta   90.00
_cell.angle_gamma   90.00
#
_symmetry.space_group_name_H-M   'P 1'
#
loop_
_entity.id
_entity.type
_entity.pdbx_description
1 polymer ?
#
loop_
_entity_poly.entity_id
_entity_poly.type
_entity_poly.pdbx_seq_one_letter_code
_entity_poly.pdbx_strand_id
1 'polypeptide(L)'
;MHASLLFADGPMNVSISGPESAKNGTPVSLTCSADSQPECDFHWFLNNQSTSLRNGSFINFSATRAQTGNYVCVATNPVTNISMRQTKTFAIAGDGN
;
A
#
# COMPACT_ATOMS: atom_id res chain seq x y z
N MET A 1 -37.58 -4.93 -10.72
CA MET A 1 -36.77 -5.59 -9.68
C MET A 1 -35.33 -5.60 -10.16
N HIS A 2 -34.57 -4.56 -9.82
CA HIS A 2 -33.14 -4.52 -10.10
C HIS A 2 -32.46 -5.47 -9.13
N ALA A 3 -32.16 -6.68 -9.60
CA ALA A 3 -31.21 -7.54 -8.92
C ALA A 3 -29.85 -6.86 -9.05
N SER A 4 -29.44 -6.12 -8.03
CA SER A 4 -28.06 -5.66 -7.91
C SER A 4 -27.20 -6.90 -7.71
N LEU A 5 -26.73 -7.50 -8.81
CA LEU A 5 -25.61 -8.43 -8.74
C LEU A 5 -24.48 -7.66 -8.08
N LEU A 6 -24.13 -8.01 -6.84
CA LEU A 6 -22.81 -7.73 -6.32
C LEU A 6 -21.86 -8.66 -7.10
N PHE A 7 -21.54 -8.28 -8.34
CA PHE A 7 -20.35 -8.80 -9.00
C PHE A 7 -19.21 -8.26 -8.15
N ALA A 8 -18.64 -9.11 -7.31
CA ALA A 8 -17.47 -8.73 -6.54
C ALA A 8 -16.33 -8.59 -7.54
N ASP A 9 -16.08 -7.34 -7.94
CA ASP A 9 -15.10 -6.96 -8.96
C ASP A 9 -13.83 -6.45 -8.27
N GLY A 10 -12.67 -6.80 -8.81
CA GLY A 10 -11.37 -6.43 -8.25
C GLY A 10 -10.82 -7.35 -7.14
N PRO A 11 -9.69 -6.96 -6.52
CA PRO A 11 -9.02 -5.68 -6.67
C PRO A 11 -8.32 -5.53 -8.03
N MET A 12 -8.49 -4.37 -8.66
CA MET A 12 -7.71 -3.96 -9.84
C MET A 12 -7.00 -2.63 -9.54
N ASN A 13 -6.03 -2.29 -10.39
CA ASN A 13 -5.41 -0.96 -10.41
C ASN A 13 -4.76 -0.54 -9.07
N VAL A 14 -4.19 -1.50 -8.32
CA VAL A 14 -3.56 -1.22 -7.03
C VAL A 14 -2.42 -0.23 -7.21
N SER A 15 -2.53 0.92 -6.56
CA SER A 15 -1.62 2.03 -6.71
C SER A 15 -1.20 2.56 -5.35
N ILE A 16 0.07 2.92 -5.20
CA ILE A 16 0.59 3.54 -3.98
C ILE A 16 0.93 5.01 -4.26
N SER A 17 0.14 5.91 -3.66
CA SER A 17 0.37 7.35 -3.64
C SER A 17 1.24 7.75 -2.44
N GLY A 18 2.04 8.80 -2.65
CA GLY A 18 2.96 9.34 -1.63
C GLY A 18 4.36 9.56 -2.18
N PRO A 19 5.27 10.16 -1.39
CA PRO A 19 6.62 10.47 -1.84
C PRO A 19 7.47 9.21 -1.98
N GLU A 20 8.35 9.20 -2.98
CA GLU A 20 9.36 8.14 -3.21
C GLU A 20 10.67 8.47 -2.50
N SER A 21 10.86 9.74 -2.15
CA SER A 21 11.95 10.16 -1.29
C SER A 21 11.60 11.36 -0.43
N ALA A 22 12.20 11.42 0.75
CA ALA A 22 12.06 12.56 1.66
C ALA A 22 13.34 12.75 2.48
N LYS A 23 13.55 13.97 2.99
CA LYS A 23 14.71 14.26 3.85
C LYS A 23 14.58 13.52 5.17
N ASN A 24 15.71 13.13 5.76
CA ASN A 24 15.74 12.47 7.06
C ASN A 24 14.97 13.28 8.12
N GLY A 25 14.11 12.62 8.90
CA GLY A 25 13.22 13.23 9.90
C GLY A 25 11.89 13.77 9.36
N THR A 26 11.69 13.80 8.04
CA THR A 26 10.43 14.29 7.45
C THR A 26 9.30 13.28 7.68
N PRO A 27 8.11 13.67 8.16
CA PRO A 27 6.97 12.78 8.23
C PRO A 27 6.49 12.44 6.80
N VAL A 28 6.37 11.15 6.51
CA VAL A 28 5.93 10.61 5.23
C VAL A 28 4.63 9.84 5.44
N SER A 29 3.71 9.99 4.49
CA SER A 29 2.51 9.17 4.40
C SER A 29 2.41 8.52 3.03
N LEU A 30 2.24 7.19 3.03
CA LEU A 30 1.94 6.42 1.84
C LEU A 30 0.49 5.94 1.93
N THR A 31 -0.23 6.05 0.83
CA THR A 31 -1.63 5.62 0.71
C THR A 31 -1.74 4.64 -0.44
N CYS A 32 -2.41 3.52 -0.20
CA CYS A 32 -2.68 2.47 -1.16
C CYS A 32 -4.16 2.52 -1.51
N SER A 33 -4.43 2.50 -2.80
CA SER A 33 -5.78 2.51 -3.35
C SER A 33 -5.91 1.35 -4.32
N ALA A 34 -7.08 0.73 -4.36
CA ALA A 34 -7.41 -0.35 -5.28
C ALA A 34 -8.87 -0.19 -5.72
N ASP A 35 -9.14 -0.45 -6.99
CA ASP A 35 -10.50 -0.52 -7.51
C ASP A 35 -11.09 -1.89 -7.14
N SER A 36 -11.93 -1.93 -6.12
CA SER A 36 -12.67 -3.13 -5.75
C SER A 36 -14.00 -2.81 -5.08
N GLN A 37 -14.98 -3.67 -5.33
CA GLN A 37 -16.26 -3.67 -4.63
C GLN A 37 -16.58 -5.08 -4.13
N PRO A 38 -16.83 -5.29 -2.82
CA PRO A 38 -16.72 -4.32 -1.72
C PRO A 38 -15.27 -3.87 -1.45
N GLU A 39 -15.09 -2.89 -0.56
CA GLU A 39 -13.76 -2.34 -0.23
C GLU A 39 -12.78 -3.44 0.20
N CYS A 40 -11.52 -3.32 -0.24
CA CYS A 40 -10.48 -4.28 0.09
C CYS A 40 -9.90 -4.07 1.49
N ASP A 41 -9.42 -5.17 2.06
CA ASP A 41 -8.50 -5.15 3.19
C ASP A 41 -7.08 -4.88 2.69
N PHE A 42 -6.45 -3.84 3.24
CA PHE A 42 -5.11 -3.43 2.88
C PHE A 42 -4.09 -3.83 3.94
N HIS A 43 -2.98 -4.41 3.49
CA HIS A 43 -1.88 -4.88 4.32
C HIS A 43 -0.55 -4.36 3.78
N TRP A 44 0.24 -3.74 4.63
CA TRP A 44 1.55 -3.21 4.26
C TRP A 44 2.68 -4.12 4.73
N PHE A 45 3.73 -4.21 3.93
CA PHE A 45 4.95 -4.96 4.20
C PHE A 45 6.16 -4.12 3.80
N LEU A 46 7.28 -4.28 4.52
CA LEU A 46 8.52 -3.55 4.25
C LEU A 46 9.65 -4.54 3.97
N ASN A 47 10.41 -4.32 2.89
CA ASN A 47 11.57 -5.13 2.51
C ASN A 47 11.26 -6.63 2.41
N ASN A 48 10.09 -6.97 1.85
CA ASN A 48 9.64 -8.35 1.68
C ASN A 48 9.51 -9.14 3.00
N GLN A 49 9.35 -8.46 4.14
CA GLN A 49 9.06 -9.13 5.40
C GLN A 49 7.76 -9.93 5.33
N SER A 50 7.76 -11.09 5.99
CA SER A 50 6.57 -11.93 6.16
C SER A 50 5.54 -11.30 7.10
N THR A 51 5.99 -10.41 7.99
CA THR A 51 5.12 -9.74 8.97
C THR A 51 4.53 -8.47 8.38
N SER A 52 3.22 -8.30 8.52
CA SER A 52 2.58 -7.05 8.13
C SER A 52 3.08 -5.91 9.03
N LEU A 53 3.56 -4.85 8.39
CA LEU A 53 4.00 -3.62 9.05
C LEU A 53 2.80 -2.88 9.66
N ARG A 54 1.70 -2.79 8.90
CA ARG A 54 0.49 -2.07 9.28
C ARG A 54 -0.68 -2.52 8.42
N ASN A 55 -1.87 -2.51 9.00
CA ASN A 55 -3.14 -2.75 8.34
C ASN A 55 -3.83 -1.41 8.04
N GLY A 56 -4.55 -1.33 6.93
CA GLY A 56 -5.28 -0.14 6.50
C GLY A 56 -4.76 0.46 5.19
N SER A 57 -5.57 1.33 4.57
CA SER A 57 -5.25 1.91 3.26
C SER A 57 -4.06 2.86 3.29
N PHE A 58 -3.66 3.39 4.45
CA PHE A 58 -2.53 4.30 4.57
C PHE A 58 -1.61 3.96 5.73
N ILE A 59 -0.35 4.38 5.59
CA ILE A 59 0.66 4.30 6.63
C ILE A 59 1.35 5.65 6.79
N ASN A 60 1.78 5.94 8.00
CA ASN A 60 2.56 7.12 8.35
C ASN A 60 3.84 6.68 9.07
N PHE A 61 4.97 7.26 8.67
CA PHE A 61 6.27 6.99 9.28
C PHE A 61 7.20 8.20 9.12
N SER A 62 8.21 8.29 9.98
CA SER A 62 9.26 9.29 9.84
C SER A 62 10.32 8.77 8.87
N ALA A 63 10.62 9.56 7.84
CA ALA A 63 11.66 9.28 6.87
C ALA A 63 13.00 9.11 7.58
N THR A 64 13.44 7.88 7.78
CA THR A 64 14.74 7.56 8.38
C THR A 64 15.41 6.47 7.55
N ARG A 65 16.74 6.33 7.66
CA ARG A 65 17.47 5.27 6.93
C ARG A 65 16.98 3.85 7.26
N ALA A 66 16.44 3.64 8.47
CA ALA A 66 15.84 2.37 8.87
C ALA A 66 14.48 2.09 8.20
N GLN A 67 13.81 3.12 7.70
CA GLN A 67 12.53 3.03 6.97
C GLN A 67 12.73 3.04 5.45
N THR A 68 13.96 3.20 4.96
CA THR A 68 14.26 3.05 3.53
C THR A 68 14.03 1.61 3.10
N GLY A 69 13.40 1.42 1.94
CA GLY A 69 13.18 0.10 1.38
C GLY A 69 11.98 0.03 0.45
N ASN A 70 11.57 -1.20 0.18
CA ASN A 70 10.44 -1.50 -0.70
C ASN A 70 9.18 -1.71 0.16
N TYR A 71 8.25 -0.77 0.06
CA TYR A 71 6.92 -0.85 0.66
C TYR A 71 5.99 -1.60 -0.29
N VAL A 72 5.47 -2.73 0.17
CA VAL A 72 4.51 -3.54 -0.57
C VAL A 72 3.15 -3.39 0.09
N CYS A 73 2.16 -2.91 -0.66
CA CYS A 73 0.77 -2.95 -0.26
C CYS A 73 0.10 -4.15 -0.91
N VAL A 74 -0.64 -4.94 -0.12
CA VAL A 74 -1.50 -6.02 -0.58
C VAL A 74 -2.94 -5.65 -0.29
N ALA A 75 -3.74 -5.53 -1.35
CA ALA A 75 -5.18 -5.31 -1.29
C ALA A 75 -5.89 -6.63 -1.52
N THR A 76 -6.75 -7.06 -0.60
CA THR A 76 -7.51 -8.30 -0.70
C THR A 76 -8.99 -8.01 -0.68
N ASN A 77 -9.74 -8.49 -1.67
CA ASN A 77 -11.20 -8.42 -1.66
C ASN A 77 -11.74 -9.53 -0.73
N PRO A 78 -12.48 -9.18 0.35
CA PRO A 78 -12.95 -10.14 1.35
C PRO A 78 -14.04 -11.09 0.82
N VAL A 79 -14.67 -10.79 -0.32
CA VAL A 79 -15.74 -11.62 -0.91
C VAL A 79 -15.19 -12.62 -1.92
N THR A 80 -14.35 -12.18 -2.85
CA THR A 80 -13.75 -13.07 -3.86
C THR A 80 -12.48 -13.76 -3.38
N ASN A 81 -11.90 -13.27 -2.28
CA ASN A 81 -10.59 -13.67 -1.78
C ASN A 81 -9.45 -13.44 -2.80
N ILE A 82 -9.67 -12.58 -3.79
CA ILE A 82 -8.64 -12.17 -4.75
C ILE A 82 -7.77 -11.10 -4.09
N SER A 83 -6.45 -11.26 -4.21
CA SER A 83 -5.48 -10.29 -3.70
C SER A 83 -4.60 -9.75 -4.81
N MET A 84 -4.41 -8.44 -4.83
CA MET A 84 -3.43 -7.76 -5.68
C MET A 84 -2.41 -7.06 -4.80
N ARG A 85 -1.20 -6.86 -5.34
CA ARG A 85 -0.13 -6.18 -4.62
C ARG A 85 0.56 -5.15 -5.50
N GLN A 86 0.96 -4.06 -4.87
CA GLN A 86 1.79 -3.05 -5.49
C GLN A 86 3.01 -2.77 -4.62
N THR A 87 4.14 -2.50 -5.28
CA THR A 87 5.39 -2.16 -4.61
C THR A 87 5.76 -0.72 -4.93
N LYS A 88 6.22 0.01 -3.91
CA LYS A 88 6.79 1.35 -4.03
C LYS A 88 8.08 1.43 -3.23
N THR A 89 9.13 1.93 -3.86
CA THR A 89 10.41 2.15 -3.19
C THR A 89 10.40 3.52 -2.52
N PHE A 90 10.82 3.56 -1.26
CA PHE A 90 11.03 4.80 -0.52
C PHE A 90 12.50 4.90 -0.11
N ALA A 91 13.11 6.06 -0.34
CA ALA A 91 14.50 6.33 0.03
C ALA A 91 14.67 7.72 0.67
N ILE A 92 15.77 7.92 1.40
CA ILE A 92 16.09 9.25 1.94
C ILE A 92 16.66 10.13 0.83
N ALA A 93 16.04 11.29 0.61
CA ALA A 93 16.53 12.31 -0.30
C ALA A 93 17.86 12.85 0.24
N GLY A 94 18.96 12.55 -0.46
CA GLY A 94 20.32 12.87 -0.04
C GLY A 94 21.31 11.69 -0.08
N ASP A 95 20.90 10.52 -0.55
CA ASP A 95 21.80 9.37 -0.79
C ASP A 95 22.44 9.36 -2.20
N GLY A 96 22.31 10.47 -2.94
CA GLY A 96 23.04 10.73 -4.18
C GLY A 96 24.22 11.63 -3.90
N ASN A 97 25.42 11.05 -3.87
CA ASN A 97 26.69 11.75 -3.91
C ASN A 97 26.90 12.43 -5.26
#